data_AF-L8A2C3-F1
#
_entry.id   AF-L8A2C3-F1
#
_cell.length_a   1.000
_cell.length_b   1.000
_cell.length_c   1.000
_cell.angle_alpha   90.00
_cell.angle_beta   90.00
_cell.angle_gamma   90.00
#
_symmetry.space_group_name_H-M   'P 1'
#
loop_
_entity.id
_entity.type
_entity.pdbx_description
1 polymer ?
#
loop_
_entity_poly.entity_id
_entity_poly.type
_entity_poly.pdbx_seq_one_letter_code
_entity_poly.pdbx_strand_id
1 'polypeptide(L)' 'MELIPGSTNLMDYLEELDVVNFSHHLIQKKMNELFHEGQSEMEKAKIAFEFVRDEISHSWDIQSTRVTCKASEVLYY' A
#
# COMPACT_ATOMS: atom_id res chain seq x y z
N MET A 1 -4.99 -26.41 -6.84
CA MET A 1 -5.81 -25.24 -6.46
C MET A 1 -5.89 -24.35 -7.69
N GLU A 2 -7.08 -24.11 -8.21
CA GLU A 2 -7.29 -23.22 -9.35
C GLU A 2 -7.62 -21.84 -8.80
N LEU A 3 -6.86 -20.81 -9.19
CA LEU A 3 -7.11 -19.44 -8.77
C LEU A 3 -8.07 -18.80 -9.76
N ILE A 4 -9.27 -18.45 -9.29
CA ILE A 4 -10.29 -17.79 -10.09
C ILE A 4 -10.37 -16.33 -9.64
N PRO A 5 -10.24 -15.35 -10.56
CA PRO A 5 -10.33 -13.94 -10.19
C PRO A 5 -11.75 -13.59 -9.73
N GLY A 6 -11.85 -12.74 -8.71
CA GLY A 6 -13.14 -12.27 -8.18
C GLY A 6 -13.95 -11.40 -9.16
N SER A 7 -13.29 -10.79 -10.14
CA SER A 7 -13.90 -10.06 -11.25
C SER A 7 -13.14 -10.33 -12.55
N THR A 8 -13.85 -10.31 -13.68
CA THR A 8 -13.25 -10.36 -15.02
C THR A 8 -12.85 -8.98 -15.54
N ASN A 9 -13.24 -7.90 -14.85
CA ASN A 9 -12.87 -6.54 -15.21
C ASN A 9 -11.65 -6.09 -14.41
N LEU A 10 -10.58 -5.70 -15.11
CA LEU A 10 -9.35 -5.24 -14.47
C LEU A 10 -9.56 -3.95 -13.66
N MET A 11 -10.46 -3.07 -14.11
CA MET A 11 -10.66 -1.77 -13.48
C MET A 11 -11.18 -1.87 -12.06
N ASP A 12 -11.92 -2.94 -11.74
CA ASP A 12 -12.44 -3.20 -10.40
C ASP A 12 -11.31 -3.37 -9.36
N TYR A 13 -10.09 -3.72 -9.80
CA TYR A 13 -8.91 -3.86 -8.94
C TYR A 13 -8.11 -2.57 -8.78
N LEU A 14 -8.49 -1.51 -9.50
CA LEU A 14 -7.83 -0.21 -9.46
C LEU A 14 -8.70 0.86 -8.77
N GLU A 15 -9.91 0.49 -8.33
CA GLU A 15 -10.80 1.39 -7.61
C GLU A 15 -10.27 1.75 -6.23
N GLU A 16 -10.45 3.01 -5.83
CA GLU A 16 -10.16 3.44 -4.48
C GLU A 16 -11.22 2.91 -3.51
N LEU A 17 -10.75 2.39 -2.36
CA LEU A 17 -11.61 1.88 -1.30
C LEU A 17 -11.32 2.62 0.01
N ASP A 18 -12.25 2.54 0.97
CA ASP A 18 -12.11 3.18 2.29
C ASP A 18 -10.81 2.80 3.01
N VAL A 19 -10.34 1.56 2.83
CA VAL A 19 -9.11 1.03 3.45
C VAL A 19 -7.88 1.19 2.55
N VAL A 20 -8.05 1.23 1.23
CA VAL A 20 -6.99 1.49 0.24
C VAL A 20 -7.16 2.90 -0.33
N ASN A 21 -7.11 3.90 0.55
CA ASN A 21 -7.45 5.27 0.24
C ASN A 21 -6.28 6.06 -0.37
N PHE A 22 -5.83 5.64 -1.55
CA PHE A 22 -4.61 6.14 -2.17
C PHE A 22 -4.64 7.62 -2.58
N SER A 23 -5.81 8.24 -2.74
CA SER A 23 -5.93 9.67 -3.04
C SER A 23 -5.62 10.55 -1.82
N HIS A 24 -5.52 9.97 -0.63
CA HIS A 24 -5.17 10.71 0.59
C HIS A 24 -3.77 11.35 0.48
N HIS A 25 -3.65 12.60 0.89
CA HIS A 25 -2.43 13.41 0.68
C HIS A 25 -1.14 12.77 1.25
N LEU A 26 -1.23 12.05 2.39
CA LEU A 26 -0.08 11.33 2.95
C LEU A 26 0.39 10.19 2.05
N ILE A 27 -0.53 9.47 1.41
CA ILE A 27 -0.18 8.39 0.47
C ILE A 27 0.45 8.99 -0.78
N GLN A 28 -0.17 10.01 -1.36
CA GLN A 28 0.37 10.71 -2.53
C GLN A 28 1.78 11.28 -2.28
N LYS A 29 2.00 11.86 -1.10
CA LYS A 29 3.33 12.32 -0.68
C LYS A 29 4.33 11.16 -0.63
N LYS A 30 3.98 10.05 0.01
CA LYS A 30 4.86 8.87 0.10
C LYS A 30 5.14 8.24 -1.26
N MET A 31 4.15 8.18 -2.16
CA MET A 31 4.35 7.73 -3.54
C MET A 31 5.39 8.56 -4.27
N ASN A 32 5.33 9.90 -4.14
CA ASN A 32 6.31 10.80 -4.75
C ASN A 32 7.71 10.71 -4.12
N GLU A 33 7.81 10.24 -2.87
CA GLU A 33 9.10 9.98 -2.21
C GLU A 33 9.72 8.66 -2.67
N LEU A 34 8.90 7.62 -2.90
CA LEU A 34 9.38 6.28 -3.25
C LEU A 34 9.63 6.10 -4.75
N PHE A 35 8.80 6.73 -5.58
CA PHE A 35 8.77 6.45 -7.02
C PHE A 35 9.25 7.63 -7.85
N HIS A 36 9.89 7.33 -8.97
CA HIS A 36 10.32 8.33 -9.95
C HIS A 36 10.16 7.82 -11.39
N GLU A 37 10.19 8.77 -12.33
CA GLU A 37 10.17 8.48 -13.75
C GLU A 37 11.44 7.72 -14.14
N GLY A 38 11.29 6.46 -14.58
CA GLY A 38 12.40 5.59 -14.95
C GLY A 38 12.30 4.19 -14.34
N GLN A 39 11.56 4.02 -13.26
CA GLN A 39 11.29 2.70 -12.67
C GLN A 39 10.25 1.94 -13.47
N SER A 40 10.53 0.67 -13.74
CA SER A 40 9.57 -0.31 -14.25
C SER A 40 8.50 -0.64 -13.19
N GLU A 41 7.37 -1.18 -13.63
CA GLU A 41 6.28 -1.60 -12.72
C GLU A 41 6.74 -2.67 -11.72
N MET A 42 7.65 -3.56 -12.13
CA MET A 42 8.24 -4.56 -11.23
C MET A 42 9.13 -3.93 -10.15
N GLU A 43 9.90 -2.90 -10.52
CA GLU A 43 10.73 -2.17 -9.55
C GLU A 43 9.87 -1.38 -8.57
N LYS A 44 8.82 -0.69 -9.04
CA LYS A 44 7.87 0.01 -8.18
C LYS A 44 7.19 -0.95 -7.20
N ALA A 45 6.73 -2.10 -7.67
CA ALA A 45 6.11 -3.12 -6.82
C ALA A 45 7.08 -3.63 -5.75
N LYS A 46 8.35 -3.90 -6.12
CA LYS A 46 9.39 -4.31 -5.18
C LYS A 46 9.67 -3.23 -4.13
N ILE A 47 9.85 -1.98 -4.55
CA ILE A 47 10.11 -0.84 -3.65
C ILE A 47 8.95 -0.63 -2.67
N ALA A 48 7.70 -0.70 -3.15
CA ALA A 48 6.52 -0.58 -2.29
C ALA A 48 6.50 -1.69 -1.22
N PHE A 49 6.79 -2.94 -1.64
CA PHE A 49 6.84 -4.08 -0.73
C PHE A 49 7.94 -3.94 0.31
N GLU A 50 9.15 -3.57 -0.09
CA GLU A 50 10.29 -3.40 0.81
C GLU A 50 10.05 -2.25 1.80
N PHE A 51 9.47 -1.13 1.34
CA PHE A 51 9.06 -0.04 2.24
C PHE A 51 8.07 -0.50 3.31
N VAL A 52 7.02 -1.25 2.95
CA VAL A 52 6.04 -1.74 3.93
C VAL A 52 6.69 -2.75 4.88
N ARG A 53 7.54 -3.65 4.37
CA ARG A 53 8.21 -4.67 5.18
C ARG A 53 9.17 -4.06 6.20
N ASP A 54 9.97 -3.09 5.78
CA ASP A 54 11.14 -2.64 6.53
C ASP A 54 10.88 -1.35 7.32
N GLU A 55 10.02 -0.44 6.81
CA GLU A 55 9.84 0.90 7.39
C GLU A 55 8.51 1.06 8.14
N ILE A 56 7.51 0.20 7.87
CA ILE A 56 6.24 0.25 8.59
C ILE A 56 6.31 -0.64 9.83
N SER A 57 6.02 -0.03 10.99
CA SER A 57 5.96 -0.76 12.25
C SER A 57 4.74 -1.68 12.29
N HIS A 58 4.99 -2.99 12.35
CA HIS A 58 3.92 -3.96 12.53
C HIS A 58 3.50 -3.93 14.01
N SER A 59 2.21 -3.69 14.26
CA SER A 59 1.70 -3.43 15.62
C SER A 59 2.06 -4.52 16.62
N TRP A 60 2.14 -5.78 16.16
CA TRP A 60 2.57 -6.90 16.97
C TRP A 60 4.07 -6.83 17.33
N ASP A 61 4.93 -6.51 16.37
CA ASP A 61 6.38 -6.49 16.57
C ASP A 61 6.79 -5.42 17.58
N ILE A 62 6.12 -4.26 17.55
CA ILE A 62 6.36 -3.16 18.50
C ILE A 62 5.45 -3.21 19.75
N GLN A 63 4.66 -4.28 19.92
CA GLN A 63 3.71 -4.45 21.03
C GLN A 63 2.75 -3.26 21.21
N SER A 64 2.34 -2.64 20.10
CA SER A 64 1.41 -1.52 20.09
C SER A 64 -0.03 -2.01 20.33
N THR A 65 -0.76 -1.29 21.18
CA THR A 65 -2.21 -1.48 21.36
C THR A 65 -3.03 -0.85 20.24
N ARG A 66 -2.40 -0.03 19.40
CA ARG A 66 -3.03 0.61 18.24
C ARG A 66 -2.84 -0.25 17.01
N VAL A 67 -3.95 -0.64 16.41
CA VAL A 67 -4.02 -1.32 15.12
C VAL A 67 -4.61 -0.35 14.10
N THR A 68 -3.85 -0.04 13.06
CA THR A 68 -4.28 0.81 11.94
C THR A 68 -4.95 -0.03 10.86
N CYS A 69 -5.92 0.54 10.13
CA CYS A 69 -6.60 -0.18 9.06
C CYS A 69 -6.45 0.51 7.71
N LYS A 70 -6.66 1.83 7.65
CA LYS A 70 -6.54 2.55 6.38
C LYS A 70 -5.08 2.76 6.01
N ALA A 71 -4.76 2.72 4.72
CA ALA A 71 -3.41 2.98 4.22
C ALA A 71 -2.85 4.32 4.75
N SER A 72 -3.68 5.37 4.77
CA SER A 72 -3.31 6.68 5.34
C SER A 72 -3.07 6.66 6.86
N GLU A 73 -3.79 5.83 7.62
CA GLU A 73 -3.59 5.69 9.07
C GLU A 73 -2.26 5.01 9.37
N VAL A 74 -1.89 4.00 8.56
CA VAL A 74 -0.60 3.29 8.65
C VAL A 74 0.57 4.26 8.50
N LEU A 75 0.45 5.30 7.67
CA LEU A 75 1.51 6.32 7.53
C LEU A 75 1.47 7.42 8.60
N TYR A 76 0.34 7.58 9.28
CA TYR A 76 0.16 8.67 10.24
C TYR A 76 0.59 8.30 11.65
N TYR A 77 0.40 7.03 12.04
CA TYR A 77 0.62 6.52 13.39
C TYR A 77 1.86 5.64 13.50
#